data_AF-A0A093T5N7-F1
#
_entry.id   AF-A0A093T5N7-F1
#
_cell.length_a   1.000
_cell.length_b   1.000
_cell.length_c   1.000
_cell.angle_alpha   90.00
_cell.angle_beta   90.00
_cell.angle_gamma   90.00
#
_symmetry.space_group_name_H-M   'P 1'
#
loop_
_entity.id
_entity.type
_entity.pdbx_description
1 polymer ?
#
loop_
_entity_poly.entity_id
_entity_poly.type
_entity_poly.pdbx_seq_one_letter_code
_entity_poly.pdbx_strand_id
1 'polypeptide(L)'
;DFTEMMRALGYPRLISMENFHTPNFMLVSEVLLWLVKRYEPQTDIPPDVETEQDRVFFIKAVAQFMATKAHIKLNTKKLYQADGYAVKELLKVTSVLYSAMNTKGLERADMSEEDSSKFKFDLGSKIADLKAARQLASEITSKGASLFDLLGKEVELREARAESIARPLEINEAEKMMKIAIDSVLEQVQKTKDMLNNVALDEANLEAKIEKRKLELERSQKRLQTLQSVRPAFMDEYEKIEEQLQKQYSSYLEKFRNLTYMQQLLDDHRRTEQEMFE
;
A
#
# COMPACT_ATOMS: atom_id res chain seq x y z
N ASP A 1 17.45 21.21 -2.75
CA ASP A 1 16.12 21.47 -2.15
C ASP A 1 15.27 20.23 -1.86
N PHE A 2 14.41 19.70 -2.75
CA PHE A 2 13.42 18.66 -2.33
C PHE A 2 14.05 17.44 -1.63
N THR A 3 15.08 16.85 -2.23
CA THR A 3 15.77 15.67 -1.69
C THR A 3 16.46 15.94 -0.35
N GLU A 4 17.01 17.14 -0.17
CA GLU A 4 17.64 17.58 1.08
C GLU A 4 16.60 17.84 2.17
N MET A 5 15.48 18.47 1.83
CA MET A 5 14.39 18.73 2.78
C MET A 5 13.76 17.42 3.26
N MET A 6 13.55 16.45 2.36
CA MET A 6 13.07 15.11 2.72
C MET A 6 14.05 14.38 3.64
N ARG A 7 15.35 14.47 3.37
CA ARG A 7 16.41 13.91 4.23
C ARG A 7 16.40 14.56 5.61
N ALA A 8 16.32 15.89 5.66
CA ALA A 8 16.29 16.64 6.91
C ALA A 8 15.03 16.36 7.74
N LEU A 9 13.88 16.13 7.10
CA LEU A 9 12.64 15.71 7.76
C LEU A 9 12.68 14.26 8.28
N GLY A 10 13.71 13.48 7.92
CA GLY A 10 13.91 12.11 8.37
C GLY A 10 13.23 11.05 7.50
N TYR A 11 13.00 11.32 6.21
CA TYR A 11 12.48 10.31 5.30
C TYR A 11 13.50 9.16 5.12
N PRO A 12 13.10 7.89 5.33
CA PRO A 12 14.03 6.77 5.50
C PRO A 12 14.70 6.31 4.19
N ARG A 13 14.10 6.58 3.03
CA ARG A 13 14.60 6.13 1.73
C ARG A 13 15.37 7.24 1.03
N LEU A 14 16.50 6.90 0.40
CA LEU A 14 17.25 7.85 -0.44
C LEU A 14 16.46 8.18 -1.71
N ILE A 15 16.16 9.47 -1.91
CA ILE A 15 15.52 10.01 -3.12
C ILE A 15 16.59 10.71 -3.97
N SER A 16 16.68 10.34 -5.24
CA SER A 16 17.44 11.04 -6.28
C SER A 16 16.50 11.79 -7.22
N MET A 17 16.97 12.90 -7.81
CA MET A 17 16.25 13.60 -8.87
C MET A 17 16.06 12.73 -10.12
N GLU A 18 16.94 11.75 -10.34
CA GLU A 18 16.81 10.75 -11.41
C GLU A 18 15.55 9.89 -11.27
N ASN A 19 15.04 9.69 -10.05
CA ASN A 19 13.86 8.84 -9.81
C ASN A 19 12.55 9.41 -10.39
N PHE A 20 12.53 10.67 -10.81
CA PHE A 20 11.36 11.36 -11.38
C PHE A 20 11.54 11.77 -12.85
N HIS A 21 12.64 11.34 -13.50
CA HIS A 21 12.82 11.56 -14.95
C HIS A 21 11.82 10.74 -15.78
N THR A 22 11.38 9.60 -15.23
CA THR A 22 10.28 8.79 -15.74
C THR A 22 9.17 8.70 -14.69
N PRO A 23 7.90 8.50 -15.09
CA PRO A 23 6.79 8.32 -14.16
C PRO A 23 7.04 7.21 -13.13
N ASN A 24 7.05 7.56 -11.84
CA ASN A 24 7.27 6.63 -10.73
C ASN A 24 6.20 6.80 -9.65
N PHE A 25 5.01 6.27 -9.94
CA PHE A 25 3.85 6.42 -9.06
C PHE A 25 4.06 5.79 -7.68
N MET A 26 4.75 4.65 -7.62
CA MET A 26 5.02 3.96 -6.35
C MET A 26 5.85 4.81 -5.40
N LEU A 27 6.85 5.53 -5.91
CA LEU A 27 7.64 6.45 -5.09
C LEU A 27 6.80 7.66 -4.66
N VAL A 28 5.96 8.20 -5.55
CA VAL A 28 5.09 9.34 -5.22
C VAL A 28 4.06 8.95 -4.15
N SER A 29 3.45 7.77 -4.24
CA SER A 29 2.46 7.31 -3.25
C SER A 29 3.11 7.04 -1.90
N GLU A 30 4.29 6.42 -1.88
CA GLU A 30 5.07 6.18 -0.66
C GLU A 30 5.42 7.51 0.03
N VAL A 31 5.95 8.48 -0.72
CA VAL A 31 6.30 9.80 -0.20
C VAL A 31 5.08 10.56 0.30
N LEU A 32 3.98 10.57 -0.45
CA LEU A 32 2.74 11.24 -0.04
C LEU A 32 2.17 10.64 1.25
N LEU A 33 2.11 9.32 1.35
CA LEU A 33 1.60 8.65 2.54
C LEU A 33 2.48 8.96 3.75
N TRP A 34 3.81 8.97 3.57
CA TRP A 34 4.74 9.33 4.63
C TRP A 34 4.55 10.79 5.08
N LEU A 35 4.45 11.73 4.14
CA LEU A 35 4.23 13.16 4.45
C LEU A 35 2.91 13.39 5.19
N VAL A 36 1.84 12.70 4.78
CA VAL A 36 0.54 12.80 5.46
C VAL A 36 0.61 12.24 6.88
N LYS A 37 1.24 11.07 7.07
CA LYS A 37 1.42 10.50 8.42
C LYS A 37 2.34 11.34 9.30
N ARG A 38 3.28 12.08 8.70
CA ARG A 38 4.13 13.04 9.42
C ARG A 38 3.34 14.25 9.89
N TYR A 39 2.31 14.65 9.15
CA TYR A 39 1.39 15.73 9.52
C TYR A 39 0.39 15.27 10.58
N GLU A 40 -0.24 14.10 10.40
CA GLU A 40 -1.22 13.52 11.34
C GLU A 40 -1.05 11.99 11.41
N PRO A 41 -0.47 11.46 12.51
CA PRO A 41 -0.12 10.03 12.61
C PRO A 41 -1.29 9.05 12.56
N GLN A 42 -2.49 9.49 12.96
CA GLN A 42 -3.72 8.67 13.01
C GLN A 42 -4.52 8.70 11.71
N THR A 43 -3.94 9.23 10.62
CA THR A 43 -4.63 9.34 9.34
C THR A 43 -4.90 7.97 8.72
N ASP A 44 -6.16 7.69 8.42
CA ASP A 44 -6.64 6.47 7.77
C ASP A 44 -6.78 6.69 6.25
N ILE A 45 -5.65 6.84 5.56
CA ILE A 45 -5.60 6.82 4.09
C ILE A 45 -5.22 5.40 3.66
N PRO A 46 -6.05 4.71 2.86
CA PRO A 46 -5.75 3.38 2.36
C PRO A 46 -4.41 3.36 1.59
N PRO A 47 -3.48 2.46 1.91
CA PRO A 47 -2.17 2.41 1.25
C PRO A 47 -2.19 1.73 -0.12
N ASP A 48 -3.28 1.03 -0.46
CA ASP A 48 -3.37 0.21 -1.66
C ASP A 48 -3.39 1.07 -2.94
N VAL A 49 -2.49 0.74 -3.86
CA VAL A 49 -2.28 1.46 -5.13
C VAL A 49 -2.05 0.51 -6.31
N GLU A 50 -2.51 -0.74 -6.18
CA GLU A 50 -2.29 -1.80 -7.16
C GLU A 50 -3.04 -1.53 -8.47
N THR A 51 -4.32 -1.16 -8.38
CA THR A 51 -5.15 -0.87 -9.57
C THR A 51 -5.20 0.62 -9.92
N GLU A 52 -5.55 0.93 -11.16
CA GLU A 52 -5.73 2.32 -11.61
C GLU A 52 -6.78 3.07 -10.76
N GLN A 53 -7.85 2.38 -10.38
CA GLN A 53 -8.93 2.95 -9.57
C GLN A 53 -8.44 3.28 -8.16
N ASP A 54 -7.65 2.39 -7.56
CA ASP A 54 -7.07 2.58 -6.23
C ASP A 54 -6.10 3.75 -6.22
N ARG A 55 -5.27 3.89 -7.27
CA ARG A 55 -4.36 5.04 -7.44
C ARG A 55 -5.11 6.37 -7.52
N VAL A 56 -6.20 6.42 -8.30
CA VAL A 56 -7.04 7.62 -8.41
C VAL A 56 -7.72 7.94 -7.07
N PHE A 57 -8.17 6.92 -6.34
CA PHE A 57 -8.76 7.09 -5.01
C PHE A 57 -7.72 7.62 -4.01
N PHE A 58 -6.55 7.00 -3.94
CA PHE A 58 -5.43 7.41 -3.10
C PHE A 58 -5.06 8.88 -3.31
N ILE A 59 -4.84 9.31 -4.57
CA ILE A 59 -4.47 10.70 -4.87
C ILE A 59 -5.57 11.69 -4.45
N LYS A 60 -6.86 11.33 -4.63
CA LYS A 60 -7.97 12.17 -4.19
C LYS A 60 -8.04 12.27 -2.67
N ALA A 61 -7.84 11.16 -1.96
CA ALA A 61 -7.83 11.13 -0.50
C ALA A 61 -6.71 12.01 0.07
N VAL A 62 -5.49 11.87 -0.45
CA VAL A 62 -4.34 12.69 -0.03
C VAL A 62 -4.55 14.17 -0.34
N ALA A 63 -4.97 14.52 -1.56
CA ALA A 63 -5.19 15.91 -1.93
C ALA A 63 -6.30 16.56 -1.08
N GLN A 64 -7.35 15.81 -0.76
CA GLN A 64 -8.43 16.27 0.12
C GLN A 64 -7.95 16.46 1.56
N PHE A 65 -7.19 15.50 2.10
CA PHE A 65 -6.59 15.61 3.42
C PHE A 65 -5.73 16.87 3.51
N MET A 66 -4.82 17.06 2.56
CA MET A 66 -3.91 18.22 2.55
C MET A 66 -4.66 19.54 2.41
N ALA A 67 -5.73 19.59 1.61
CA ALA A 67 -6.54 20.80 1.44
C ALA A 67 -7.35 21.15 2.70
N THR A 68 -7.84 20.15 3.44
CA THR A 68 -8.74 20.35 4.58
C THR A 68 -8.03 20.47 5.93
N LYS A 69 -6.95 19.71 6.12
CA LYS A 69 -6.20 19.66 7.39
C LYS A 69 -4.98 20.56 7.38
N ALA A 70 -4.29 20.63 6.25
CA ALA A 70 -3.07 21.42 6.11
C ALA A 70 -3.27 22.72 5.33
N HIS A 71 -4.47 22.96 4.77
CA HIS A 71 -4.77 24.09 3.88
C HIS A 71 -3.84 24.18 2.63
N ILE A 72 -3.28 23.05 2.20
CA ILE A 72 -2.39 22.96 1.03
C ILE A 72 -3.16 22.39 -0.16
N LYS A 73 -3.33 23.21 -1.21
CA LYS A 73 -3.95 22.77 -2.48
C LYS A 73 -2.94 22.07 -3.37
N LEU A 74 -3.16 20.77 -3.60
CA LEU A 74 -2.36 19.93 -4.46
C LEU A 74 -3.03 19.68 -5.81
N ASN A 75 -2.25 19.66 -6.89
CA ASN A 75 -2.73 19.30 -8.22
C ASN A 75 -2.70 17.77 -8.40
N THR A 76 -3.87 17.15 -8.34
CA THR A 76 -4.05 15.70 -8.45
C THR A 76 -3.56 15.12 -9.78
N LYS A 77 -3.69 15.86 -10.89
CA LYS A 77 -3.20 15.41 -12.21
C LYS A 77 -1.68 15.30 -12.23
N LYS A 78 -0.98 16.30 -11.68
CA LYS A 78 0.50 16.29 -11.60
C LYS A 78 1.02 15.22 -10.66
N LEU A 79 0.34 14.99 -9.53
CA LEU A 79 0.70 13.88 -8.63
C LEU A 79 0.53 12.53 -9.31
N TYR A 80 -0.56 12.34 -10.08
CA TYR A 80 -0.82 11.09 -10.78
C TYR A 80 0.14 10.84 -11.96
N GLN A 81 0.58 11.90 -12.65
CA GLN A 81 1.62 11.82 -13.69
C GLN A 81 2.95 11.26 -13.16
N ALA A 82 3.21 11.47 -11.86
CA ALA A 82 4.32 10.89 -11.11
C ALA A 82 5.73 11.12 -11.70
N ASP A 83 5.90 12.19 -12.46
CA ASP A 83 7.16 12.63 -13.07
C ASP A 83 7.71 13.87 -12.32
N GLY A 84 8.64 14.61 -12.93
CA GLY A 84 9.19 15.83 -12.35
C GLY A 84 8.15 16.91 -11.97
N TYR A 85 6.92 16.88 -12.53
CA TYR A 85 5.86 17.79 -12.11
C TYR A 85 5.23 17.39 -10.78
N ALA A 86 5.24 16.10 -10.42
CA ALA A 86 4.78 15.62 -9.11
C ALA A 86 5.67 16.19 -8.00
N VAL A 87 6.99 16.30 -8.23
CA VAL A 87 7.95 16.87 -7.27
C VAL A 87 7.57 18.29 -6.85
N LYS A 88 7.06 19.10 -7.78
CA LYS A 88 6.60 20.47 -7.47
C LYS A 88 5.41 20.48 -6.51
N GLU A 89 4.55 19.47 -6.58
CA GLU A 89 3.42 19.33 -5.67
C GLU A 89 3.85 18.74 -4.33
N LEU A 90 4.76 17.76 -4.32
CA LEU A 90 5.37 17.22 -3.09
C LEU A 90 6.13 18.30 -2.30
N LEU A 91 6.80 19.20 -3.01
CA LEU A 91 7.52 20.33 -2.41
C LEU A 91 6.61 21.27 -1.62
N LYS A 92 5.35 21.47 -2.02
CA LYS A 92 4.40 22.32 -1.27
C LYS A 92 4.15 21.80 0.14
N VAL A 93 4.05 20.48 0.28
CA VAL A 93 3.85 19.83 1.59
C VAL A 93 5.15 19.83 2.38
N THR A 94 6.23 19.45 1.71
CA THR A 94 7.56 19.32 2.30
C THR A 94 8.07 20.66 2.82
N SER A 95 7.83 21.76 2.11
CA SER A 95 8.26 23.10 2.54
C SER A 95 7.57 23.57 3.81
N VAL A 96 6.29 23.28 3.97
CA VAL A 96 5.53 23.62 5.19
C VAL A 96 6.02 22.80 6.39
N LEU A 97 6.26 21.49 6.20
CA LEU A 97 6.80 20.65 7.28
C LEU A 97 8.25 21.03 7.64
N TYR A 98 9.06 21.36 6.63
CA TYR A 98 10.45 21.76 6.82
C TYR A 98 10.56 23.14 7.49
N SER A 99 9.72 24.11 7.09
CA SER A 99 9.66 25.41 7.74
C SER A 99 9.14 25.30 9.18
N ALA A 100 8.16 24.43 9.45
CA ALA A 100 7.68 24.12 10.81
C ALA A 100 8.78 23.49 11.69
N MET A 101 9.63 22.65 11.10
CA MET A 101 10.78 22.06 11.80
C MET A 101 11.84 23.13 12.14
N ASN A 102 12.07 24.08 11.24
CA ASN A 102 13.03 25.17 11.43
C ASN A 102 12.49 26.33 12.29
N THR A 103 11.18 26.48 12.43
CA THR A 103 10.53 27.51 13.29
C THR A 103 10.43 27.12 14.76
N LYS A 104 10.90 25.93 15.17
CA LYS A 104 11.21 25.66 16.58
C LYS A 104 12.28 26.61 17.16
N GLY A 105 12.88 27.48 16.35
CA GLY A 105 13.75 28.58 16.77
C GLY A 105 13.17 30.01 16.67
N LEU A 106 11.98 30.26 16.11
CA LEU A 106 11.47 31.63 15.97
C LEU A 106 9.94 31.71 16.08
N GLU A 107 9.51 32.33 17.17
CA GLU A 107 8.24 32.98 17.52
C GLU A 107 6.96 32.70 16.70
N ARG A 108 5.92 32.28 17.42
CA ARG A 108 4.50 32.36 17.05
C ARG A 108 4.18 33.77 16.55
N ALA A 109 3.96 33.93 15.25
CA ALA A 109 3.26 35.07 14.69
C ALA A 109 1.83 34.68 14.35
N ASP A 110 0.90 35.47 14.89
CA ASP A 110 -0.54 35.43 14.67
C ASP A 110 -0.92 35.18 13.21
N MET A 111 -1.81 34.22 12.99
CA MET A 111 -2.71 34.24 11.84
C MET A 111 -4.15 34.13 12.35
N SER A 112 -4.78 35.29 12.30
CA SER A 112 -6.19 35.59 12.44
C SER A 112 -7.15 34.42 12.20
N GLU A 113 -7.85 34.03 13.26
CA GLU A 113 -9.12 33.32 13.16
C GLU A 113 -10.22 34.29 12.71
N GLU A 114 -10.48 34.38 11.41
CA GLU A 114 -11.80 34.85 10.95
C GLU A 114 -12.30 33.98 9.79
N ASP A 115 -13.46 33.36 10.04
CA ASP A 115 -14.41 32.77 9.08
C ASP A 115 -14.10 31.36 8.54
N SER A 116 -14.41 30.31 9.32
CA SER A 116 -14.47 28.92 8.82
C SER A 116 -15.56 28.06 9.46
N SER A 117 -16.59 28.66 10.06
CA SER A 117 -17.71 27.91 10.66
C SER A 117 -18.75 27.41 9.65
N LYS A 118 -18.46 27.37 8.34
CA LYS A 118 -19.45 27.01 7.30
C LYS A 118 -19.17 25.77 6.44
N PHE A 119 -18.06 25.05 6.62
CA PHE A 119 -17.79 23.86 5.80
C PHE A 119 -17.34 22.65 6.62
N LYS A 120 -18.20 22.15 7.51
CA LYS A 120 -18.14 20.74 7.95
C LYS A 120 -18.66 19.87 6.80
N PHE A 121 -17.79 19.57 5.82
CA PHE A 121 -18.05 18.50 4.85
C PHE A 121 -17.68 17.17 5.49
N ASP A 122 -18.68 16.54 6.10
CA ASP A 122 -18.59 15.17 6.60
C ASP A 122 -18.52 14.22 5.39
N LEU A 123 -17.30 13.92 4.95
CA LEU A 123 -17.06 13.15 3.73
C LEU A 123 -17.07 11.64 4.00
N GLY A 124 -16.81 11.20 5.24
CA GLY A 124 -16.87 9.80 5.62
C GLY A 124 -18.26 9.20 5.41
N SER A 125 -19.31 9.92 5.82
CA SER A 125 -20.71 9.54 5.56
C SER A 125 -21.07 9.66 4.08
N LYS A 126 -20.63 10.73 3.40
CA LYS A 126 -20.94 10.97 1.98
C LYS A 126 -20.21 10.04 0.99
N ILE A 127 -19.09 9.43 1.36
CA ILE A 127 -18.36 8.48 0.49
C ILE A 127 -19.18 7.22 0.29
N ALA A 128 -19.82 6.71 1.36
CA ALA A 128 -20.74 5.59 1.25
C ALA A 128 -21.92 5.95 0.35
N ASP A 129 -22.50 7.13 0.54
CA ASP A 129 -23.60 7.64 -0.30
C ASP A 129 -23.19 7.78 -1.77
N LEU A 130 -21.95 8.20 -2.06
CA LEU A 130 -21.46 8.37 -3.43
C LEU A 130 -21.20 7.03 -4.12
N LYS A 131 -20.73 6.03 -3.37
CA LYS A 131 -20.59 4.65 -3.84
C LYS A 131 -21.96 4.04 -4.12
N ALA A 132 -22.91 4.23 -3.19
CA ALA A 132 -24.30 3.80 -3.36
C ALA A 132 -24.98 4.50 -4.55
N ALA A 133 -24.78 5.81 -4.72
CA ALA A 133 -25.33 6.56 -5.84
C ALA A 133 -24.79 6.08 -7.20
N ARG A 134 -23.51 5.73 -7.29
CA ARG A 134 -22.95 5.14 -8.53
C ARG A 134 -23.51 3.75 -8.80
N GLN A 135 -23.65 2.93 -7.77
CA GLN A 135 -24.25 1.61 -7.88
C GLN A 135 -25.70 1.72 -8.37
N LEU A 136 -26.50 2.59 -7.74
CA LEU A 136 -27.88 2.87 -8.14
C LEU A 136 -27.96 3.43 -9.55
N ALA A 137 -27.06 4.32 -9.97
CA ALA A 137 -27.05 4.83 -11.35
C ALA A 137 -26.77 3.72 -12.38
N SER A 138 -25.86 2.78 -12.07
CA SER A 138 -25.61 1.61 -12.91
C SER A 138 -26.83 0.70 -12.96
N GLU A 139 -27.48 0.46 -11.81
CA GLU A 139 -28.71 -0.33 -11.73
C GLU A 139 -29.87 0.31 -12.48
N ILE A 140 -30.07 1.64 -12.38
CA ILE A 140 -31.09 2.36 -13.14
C ILE A 140 -30.86 2.19 -14.63
N THR A 141 -29.61 2.26 -15.09
CA THR A 141 -29.28 2.09 -16.52
C THR A 141 -29.56 0.66 -16.96
N SER A 142 -29.16 -0.34 -16.16
CA SER A 142 -29.40 -1.76 -16.45
C SER A 142 -30.90 -2.10 -16.42
N LYS A 143 -31.63 -1.64 -15.41
CA LYS A 143 -33.08 -1.82 -15.29
C LYS A 143 -33.83 -1.07 -16.38
N GLY A 144 -33.36 0.11 -16.77
CA GLY A 144 -33.91 0.90 -17.88
C GLY A 144 -33.77 0.16 -19.21
N ALA A 145 -32.60 -0.41 -19.49
CA ALA A 145 -32.39 -1.25 -20.67
C ALA A 145 -33.29 -2.50 -20.65
N SER A 146 -33.35 -3.20 -19.51
CA SER A 146 -34.23 -4.36 -19.36
C SER A 146 -35.70 -3.99 -19.51
N LEU A 147 -36.13 -2.85 -18.98
CA LEU A 147 -37.50 -2.35 -19.12
C LEU A 147 -37.82 -1.99 -20.57
N PHE A 148 -36.91 -1.33 -21.28
CA PHE A 148 -37.06 -1.02 -22.70
C PHE A 148 -37.28 -2.29 -23.52
N ASP A 149 -36.44 -3.30 -23.30
CA ASP A 149 -36.56 -4.59 -23.99
C ASP A 149 -37.88 -5.31 -23.65
N LEU A 150 -38.31 -5.28 -22.38
CA LEU A 150 -39.57 -5.88 -21.94
C LEU A 150 -40.79 -5.14 -22.52
N LEU A 151 -40.77 -3.81 -22.53
CA LEU A 151 -41.84 -3.00 -23.12
C LEU A 151 -41.92 -3.18 -24.64
N GLY A 152 -40.78 -3.37 -25.31
CA GLY A 152 -40.75 -3.71 -26.74
C GLY A 152 -41.51 -5.00 -27.06
N LYS A 153 -41.57 -5.94 -26.11
CA LYS A 153 -42.32 -7.20 -26.23
C LYS A 153 -43.78 -7.09 -25.82
N GLU A 154 -44.24 -5.98 -25.24
CA GLU A 154 -45.61 -5.86 -24.71
C GLU A 154 -46.68 -6.02 -25.79
N VAL A 155 -46.40 -5.66 -27.04
CA VAL A 155 -47.35 -5.84 -28.15
C VAL A 155 -47.69 -7.32 -28.36
N GLU A 156 -46.67 -8.18 -28.36
CA GLU A 156 -46.83 -9.63 -28.50
C GLU A 156 -47.35 -10.27 -27.19
N LEU A 157 -46.81 -9.84 -26.05
CA LEU A 157 -47.17 -10.36 -24.74
C LEU A 157 -48.60 -9.99 -24.32
N ARG A 158 -49.16 -8.89 -24.81
CA ARG A 158 -50.53 -8.46 -24.48
C ARG A 158 -51.56 -9.47 -24.97
N GLU A 159 -51.43 -9.98 -26.19
CA GLU A 159 -52.34 -10.97 -26.75
C GLU A 159 -52.21 -12.30 -26.00
N ALA A 160 -50.98 -12.79 -25.82
CA ALA A 160 -50.70 -14.00 -25.05
C ALA A 160 -51.21 -13.91 -23.58
N ARG A 161 -51.07 -12.74 -22.95
CA ARG A 161 -51.59 -12.48 -21.61
C ARG A 161 -53.12 -12.49 -21.57
N ALA A 162 -53.78 -11.85 -22.54
CA ALA A 162 -55.25 -11.84 -22.61
C ALA A 162 -55.80 -13.26 -22.82
N GLU A 163 -55.16 -14.04 -23.69
CA GLU A 163 -55.49 -15.46 -23.91
C GLU A 163 -55.26 -16.30 -22.65
N SER A 164 -54.12 -16.12 -21.97
CA SER A 164 -53.81 -16.84 -20.73
C SER A 164 -54.75 -16.48 -19.57
N ILE A 165 -55.18 -15.23 -19.44
CA ILE A 165 -56.15 -14.78 -18.43
C ILE A 165 -57.56 -15.29 -18.75
N ALA A 166 -57.93 -15.35 -20.03
CA ALA A 166 -59.21 -15.88 -20.45
C ALA A 166 -59.31 -17.40 -20.28
N ARG A 167 -58.18 -18.10 -20.17
CA ARG A 167 -58.15 -19.55 -19.93
C ARG A 167 -58.69 -19.87 -18.53
N PRO A 168 -59.72 -20.73 -18.42
CA PRO A 168 -60.19 -21.21 -17.12
C PRO A 168 -59.04 -21.88 -16.36
N LEU A 169 -58.98 -21.65 -15.05
CA LEU A 169 -57.89 -22.15 -14.23
C LEU A 169 -57.96 -23.69 -14.14
N GLU A 170 -57.04 -24.36 -14.82
CA GLU A 170 -56.96 -25.82 -14.81
C GLU A 170 -56.31 -26.30 -13.52
N ILE A 171 -57.14 -26.57 -12.51
CA ILE A 171 -56.70 -26.99 -11.15
C ILE A 171 -55.74 -28.19 -11.21
N ASN A 172 -55.97 -29.14 -12.11
CA ASN A 172 -55.11 -30.32 -12.29
C ASN A 172 -53.71 -29.95 -12.81
N GLU A 173 -53.62 -28.98 -13.73
CA GLU A 173 -52.34 -28.49 -14.26
C GLU A 173 -51.60 -27.70 -13.17
N ALA A 174 -52.30 -26.86 -12.41
CA ALA A 174 -51.74 -26.14 -11.27
C ALA A 174 -51.20 -27.10 -10.18
N GLU A 175 -51.95 -28.15 -9.83
CA GLU A 175 -51.51 -29.16 -8.86
C GLU A 175 -50.25 -29.90 -9.36
N LYS A 176 -50.22 -30.28 -10.64
CA LYS A 176 -49.05 -30.92 -11.26
C LYS A 176 -47.82 -30.01 -11.20
N MET A 177 -47.97 -28.74 -11.58
CA MET A 177 -46.88 -27.77 -11.52
C MET A 177 -46.40 -27.53 -10.08
N MET A 178 -47.32 -27.52 -9.12
CA MET A 178 -46.98 -27.40 -7.71
C MET A 178 -46.19 -28.61 -7.20
N LYS A 179 -46.54 -29.83 -7.61
CA LYS A 179 -45.76 -31.04 -7.29
C LYS A 179 -44.35 -30.98 -7.87
N ILE A 180 -44.20 -30.57 -9.13
CA ILE A 180 -42.88 -30.40 -9.76
C ILE A 180 -42.05 -29.35 -9.02
N ALA A 181 -42.66 -28.23 -8.61
CA ALA A 181 -41.98 -27.21 -7.84
C ALA A 181 -41.52 -27.73 -6.47
N ILE A 182 -42.35 -28.51 -5.78
CA ILE A 182 -42.00 -29.17 -4.51
C ILE A 182 -40.82 -30.12 -4.71
N ASP A 183 -40.86 -30.99 -5.73
CA ASP A 183 -39.79 -31.94 -6.02
C ASP A 183 -38.47 -31.23 -6.34
N SER A 184 -38.53 -30.13 -7.10
CA SER A 184 -37.37 -29.31 -7.41
C SER A 184 -36.75 -28.68 -6.16
N VAL A 185 -37.57 -28.15 -5.26
CA VAL A 185 -37.10 -27.59 -3.98
C VAL A 185 -36.51 -28.68 -3.10
N LEU A 186 -37.10 -29.87 -3.04
CA LEU A 186 -36.56 -31.00 -2.28
C LEU A 186 -35.20 -31.44 -2.83
N GLU A 187 -35.03 -31.49 -4.14
CA GLU A 187 -33.74 -31.79 -4.77
C GLU A 187 -32.68 -30.72 -4.43
N GLN A 188 -33.06 -29.43 -4.46
CA GLN A 188 -32.17 -28.35 -4.05
C GLN A 188 -31.75 -28.47 -2.58
N VAL A 189 -32.70 -28.75 -1.69
CA VAL A 189 -32.43 -28.97 -0.25
C VAL A 189 -31.45 -30.13 -0.06
N GLN A 190 -31.64 -31.23 -0.78
CA GLN A 190 -30.75 -32.38 -0.70
C GLN A 190 -29.34 -32.04 -1.19
N LYS A 191 -29.21 -31.35 -2.34
CA LYS A 191 -27.92 -30.87 -2.85
C LYS A 191 -27.21 -29.98 -1.84
N THR A 192 -27.91 -29.03 -1.24
CA THR A 192 -27.34 -28.13 -0.21
C THR A 192 -26.89 -28.91 1.02
N LYS A 193 -27.64 -29.92 1.43
CA LYS A 193 -27.27 -30.80 2.54
C LYS A 193 -25.99 -31.59 2.25
N ASP A 194 -25.86 -32.11 1.03
CA ASP A 194 -24.65 -32.84 0.61
C ASP A 194 -23.43 -31.92 0.53
N MET A 195 -23.62 -30.68 0.04
CA MET A 195 -22.56 -29.65 0.07
C MET A 195 -22.14 -29.32 1.50
N LEU A 196 -23.08 -29.18 2.43
CA LEU A 196 -22.78 -28.90 3.84
C LEU A 196 -21.99 -30.03 4.50
N ASN A 197 -22.33 -31.29 4.20
CA ASN A 197 -21.58 -32.44 4.68
C ASN A 197 -20.15 -32.46 4.15
N ASN A 198 -19.95 -32.14 2.86
CA ASN A 198 -18.62 -32.06 2.26
C ASN A 198 -17.77 -30.96 2.93
N VAL A 199 -18.35 -29.79 3.16
CA VAL A 199 -17.66 -28.68 3.86
C VAL A 199 -17.26 -29.10 5.27
N ALA A 200 -18.13 -29.79 6.02
CA ALA A 200 -17.80 -30.28 7.36
C ALA A 200 -16.66 -31.31 7.35
N LEU A 201 -16.60 -32.19 6.35
CA LEU A 201 -15.49 -33.13 6.18
C LEU A 201 -14.18 -32.41 5.84
N ASP A 202 -14.24 -31.42 4.95
CA ASP A 202 -13.08 -30.61 4.57
C ASP A 202 -12.55 -29.79 5.76
N GLU A 203 -13.44 -29.21 6.55
CA GLU A 203 -13.11 -28.49 7.79
C GLU A 203 -12.37 -29.40 8.76
N ALA A 204 -12.91 -30.58 9.07
CA ALA A 204 -12.26 -31.55 9.95
C ALA A 204 -10.88 -32.00 9.43
N ASN A 205 -10.75 -32.22 8.12
CA ASN A 205 -9.49 -32.57 7.49
C ASN A 205 -8.45 -31.43 7.57
N LEU A 206 -8.88 -30.18 7.38
CA LEU A 206 -8.01 -29.01 7.48
C LEU A 206 -7.57 -28.78 8.93
N GLU A 207 -8.47 -28.91 9.90
CA GLU A 207 -8.14 -28.78 11.33
C GLU A 207 -7.07 -29.81 11.75
N ALA A 208 -7.22 -31.07 11.33
CA ALA A 208 -6.22 -32.10 11.59
C ALA A 208 -4.85 -31.78 10.95
N LYS A 209 -4.84 -31.20 9.75
CA LYS A 209 -3.59 -30.74 9.09
C LYS A 209 -2.96 -29.56 9.83
N ILE A 210 -3.77 -28.60 10.28
CA ILE A 210 -3.32 -27.42 11.03
C ILE A 210 -2.67 -27.87 12.33
N GLU A 211 -3.30 -28.76 13.10
CA GLU A 211 -2.72 -29.24 14.36
C GLU A 211 -1.43 -30.03 14.15
N LYS A 212 -1.36 -30.88 13.13
CA LYS A 212 -0.10 -31.55 12.77
C LYS A 212 1.02 -30.55 12.47
N ARG A 213 0.71 -29.47 11.71
CA ARG A 213 1.69 -28.43 11.38
C ARG A 213 2.10 -27.60 12.59
N LYS A 214 1.18 -27.28 13.51
CA LYS A 214 1.50 -26.59 14.77
C LYS A 214 2.49 -27.40 15.61
N LEU A 215 2.26 -28.71 15.76
CA LEU A 215 3.18 -29.59 16.50
C LEU A 215 4.56 -29.70 15.84
N GLU A 216 4.61 -29.81 14.51
CA GLU A 216 5.88 -29.80 13.76
C GLU A 216 6.65 -28.48 13.93
N LEU A 217 5.92 -27.36 13.90
CA LEU A 217 6.49 -26.03 14.08
C LEU A 217 7.04 -25.86 15.50
N GLU A 218 6.28 -26.23 16.53
CA GLU A 218 6.71 -26.14 17.93
C GLU A 218 7.98 -26.98 18.17
N ARG A 219 8.04 -28.19 17.61
CA ARG A 219 9.22 -29.07 17.71
C ARG A 219 10.44 -28.45 17.02
N SER A 220 10.24 -27.84 15.86
CA SER A 220 11.30 -27.16 15.10
C SER A 220 11.79 -25.91 15.82
N GLN A 221 10.89 -25.12 16.40
CA GLN A 221 11.22 -23.95 17.22
C GLN A 221 12.03 -24.33 18.46
N LYS A 222 11.61 -25.38 19.19
CA LYS A 222 12.38 -25.90 20.33
C LYS A 222 13.79 -26.33 19.90
N ARG A 223 13.92 -27.04 18.79
CA ARG A 223 15.23 -27.45 18.24
C ARG A 223 16.10 -26.24 17.87
N LEU A 224 15.52 -25.23 17.23
CA LEU A 224 16.22 -24.00 16.88
C LEU A 224 16.71 -23.27 18.12
N GLN A 225 15.88 -23.15 19.14
CA GLN A 225 16.24 -22.51 20.41
C GLN A 225 17.40 -23.26 21.09
N THR A 226 17.38 -24.60 21.10
CA THR A 226 18.50 -25.40 21.59
C THR A 226 19.77 -25.13 20.79
N LEU A 227 19.70 -25.12 19.45
CA LEU A 227 20.87 -24.84 18.61
C LEU A 227 21.43 -23.43 18.81
N GLN A 228 20.56 -22.43 19.00
CA GLN A 228 20.98 -21.05 19.29
C GLN A 228 21.61 -20.90 20.67
N SER A 229 21.18 -21.69 21.65
CA SER A 229 21.74 -21.66 22.99
C SER A 229 23.15 -22.24 23.08
N VAL A 230 23.55 -23.07 22.10
CA VAL A 230 24.85 -23.73 22.09
C VAL A 230 25.84 -22.89 21.28
N ARG A 231 26.90 -22.44 21.93
CA ARG A 231 28.05 -21.81 21.28
C ARG A 231 28.73 -22.82 20.35
N PRO A 232 28.89 -22.53 19.04
CA PRO A 232 29.58 -23.44 18.15
C PRO A 232 31.03 -23.69 18.57
N ALA A 233 31.51 -24.93 18.47
CA ALA A 233 32.84 -25.33 18.94
C ALA A 233 34.00 -24.57 18.27
N PHE A 234 33.80 -24.11 17.02
CA PHE A 234 34.79 -23.35 16.26
C PHE A 234 34.83 -21.86 16.63
N MET A 235 33.88 -21.34 17.42
CA MET A 235 33.82 -19.90 17.73
C MET A 235 35.05 -19.43 18.50
N ASP A 236 35.59 -20.25 19.40
CA ASP A 236 36.78 -19.89 20.18
C ASP A 236 38.03 -19.76 19.28
N GLU A 237 38.15 -20.64 18.27
CA GLU A 237 39.21 -20.54 17.27
C GLU A 237 39.01 -19.32 16.36
N TYR A 238 37.77 -19.05 15.95
CA TYR A 238 37.43 -17.88 15.16
C TYR A 238 37.81 -16.57 15.87
N GLU A 239 37.38 -16.38 17.12
CA GLU A 239 37.68 -15.19 17.93
C GLU A 239 39.20 -15.02 18.12
N LYS A 240 39.93 -16.12 18.32
CA LYS A 240 41.39 -16.10 18.44
C LYS A 240 42.07 -15.66 17.13
N ILE A 241 41.60 -16.15 15.99
CA ILE A 241 42.12 -15.77 14.67
C ILE A 241 41.78 -14.30 14.37
N GLU A 242 40.58 -13.85 14.72
CA GLU A 242 40.14 -12.45 14.57
C GLU A 242 41.06 -11.50 15.36
N GLU A 243 41.37 -11.84 16.61
CA GLU A 243 42.29 -11.04 17.43
C GLU A 243 43.70 -11.01 16.85
N GLN A 244 44.19 -12.14 16.31
CA GLN A 244 45.47 -12.19 15.61
C GLN A 244 45.47 -11.33 14.35
N LEU A 245 44.39 -11.39 13.56
CA LEU A 245 44.22 -10.57 12.36
C LEU A 245 44.28 -9.09 12.69
N GLN A 246 43.63 -8.65 13.77
CA GLN A 246 43.63 -7.26 14.21
C GLN A 246 45.04 -6.77 14.60
N LYS A 247 45.82 -7.62 15.29
CA LYS A 247 47.22 -7.34 15.63
C LYS A 247 48.10 -7.22 14.37
N GLN A 248 47.93 -8.16 13.43
CA GLN A 248 48.68 -8.12 12.16
C GLN A 248 48.32 -6.90 11.31
N TYR A 249 47.05 -6.54 11.24
CA TYR A 249 46.59 -5.36 10.52
C TYR A 249 47.16 -4.07 11.10
N SER A 250 47.24 -3.97 12.43
CA SER A 250 47.86 -2.81 13.10
C SER A 250 49.34 -2.69 12.75
N SER A 251 50.10 -3.79 12.80
CA SER A 251 51.52 -3.80 12.40
C SER A 251 51.70 -3.47 10.91
N TYR A 252 50.82 -3.99 10.05
CA TYR A 252 50.82 -3.68 8.63
C TYR A 252 50.63 -2.18 8.39
N LEU A 253 49.65 -1.53 9.04
CA LEU A 253 49.41 -0.09 8.89
C LEU A 253 50.61 0.76 9.32
N GLU A 254 51.28 0.40 10.41
CA GLU A 254 52.47 1.12 10.88
C GLU A 254 53.63 0.98 9.89
N LYS A 255 53.92 -0.25 9.44
CA LYS A 255 54.94 -0.50 8.42
C LYS A 255 54.62 0.20 7.10
N PHE A 256 53.35 0.18 6.69
CA PHE A 256 52.90 0.85 5.48
C PHE A 256 53.12 2.36 5.57
N ARG A 257 52.71 3.00 6.68
CA ARG A 257 52.97 4.43 6.93
C ARG A 257 54.47 4.77 6.88
N ASN A 258 55.30 3.98 7.57
CA ASN A 258 56.74 4.19 7.58
C ASN A 258 57.34 4.04 6.17
N LEU A 259 56.89 3.05 5.40
CA LEU A 259 57.32 2.85 4.02
C LEU A 259 56.92 4.03 3.14
N THR A 260 55.66 4.48 3.20
CA THR A 260 55.19 5.63 2.43
C THR A 260 55.98 6.89 2.76
N TYR A 261 56.27 7.13 4.03
CA TYR A 261 57.09 8.26 4.47
C TYR A 261 58.52 8.19 3.92
N MET A 262 59.16 7.02 4.02
CA MET A 262 60.52 6.81 3.50
C MET A 262 60.58 6.94 1.98
N GLN A 263 59.57 6.46 1.27
CA GLN A 263 59.45 6.64 -0.18
C GLN A 263 59.35 8.12 -0.55
N GLN A 264 58.52 8.88 0.17
CA GLN A 264 58.39 10.32 -0.06
C GLN A 264 59.71 11.07 0.16
N LEU A 265 60.43 10.81 1.27
CA LEU A 265 61.74 11.40 1.52
C LEU A 265 62.76 11.10 0.42
N LEU A 266 62.72 9.87 -0.10
CA LEU A 266 63.65 9.42 -1.13
C LEU A 266 63.34 10.07 -2.48
N ASP A 267 62.06 10.26 -2.80
CA ASP A 267 61.63 11.02 -3.98
C ASP A 267 61.98 12.50 -3.87
N ASP A 268 61.81 13.12 -2.69
CA ASP A 268 62.22 14.51 -2.44
C ASP A 268 63.74 14.68 -2.60
N HIS A 269 64.55 13.77 -2.06
CA HIS A 269 66.00 13.79 -2.22
C HIS A 269 66.42 13.68 -3.70
N ARG A 270 65.82 12.74 -4.44
CA ARG A 270 66.07 12.60 -5.88
C ARG A 270 65.71 13.87 -6.64
N ARG A 271 64.62 14.55 -6.26
CA ARG A 271 64.22 15.82 -6.86
C ARG A 271 65.25 16.92 -6.60
N THR A 272 65.73 17.04 -5.37
CA THR A 272 66.80 18.00 -5.04
C THR A 272 68.11 17.70 -5.76
N GLU A 273 68.49 16.44 -5.93
CA GLU A 273 69.68 16.09 -6.72
C GLU A 273 69.48 16.47 -8.20
N GLN A 274 68.30 16.23 -8.77
CA GLN A 274 67.98 16.67 -10.14
C GLN A 274 68.07 18.19 -10.29
N GLU A 275 67.50 18.96 -9.35
CA GLU A 275 67.56 20.42 -9.32
C GLU A 275 69.00 20.98 -9.14
N MET A 276 69.92 20.19 -8.59
CA MET A 276 71.34 20.56 -8.42
C MET A 276 72.23 20.22 -9.62
N PHE A 277 71.77 19.33 -10.51
CA PHE A 277 72.47 18.94 -11.73
C PHE A 277 71.89 19.58 -13.02
N GLU A 278 70.77 20.31 -12.91
CA GLU A 278 70.24 21.26 -13.91
C GLU A 278 70.79 22.68 -13.69
#